data_AF-A0A2S1LRE0-F1
#
_entry.id   AF-A0A2S1LRE0-F1
#
_cell.length_a   1.000
_cell.length_b   1.000
_cell.length_c   1.000
_cell.angle_alpha   90.00
_cell.angle_beta   90.00
_cell.angle_gamma   90.00
#
_symmetry.space_group_name_H-M   'P 1'
#
loop_
_entity.id
_entity.type
_entity.pdbx_description
1 polymer ?
#
loop_
_entity_poly.entity_id
_entity_poly.type
_entity_poly.pdbx_seq_one_letter_code
_entity_poly.pdbx_strand_id
1 'polypeptide(L)'
;MKWQGGRRSTNVEDRRGLSGGKVALGGGAIGIIILLINMFMGGDSSQLLDQVQQQLQEQGNGSTTERALTTEELQTQDFVNALVGYNEDAWTQIFKENGMTYKAPKLILFKNSTQTACGGASAATGPFYCPADQQVYMDMSFFEELKTRFGAEGGEYAVAYVVAHEMGHHVQTLLGTSAKVRQMQQGMSEKEANKLSVALELQADFYAGLWAHYNEKENHILEAGDIEQALSAANAVGDDAIQKKMQGQVVPDSFTHGTSEQRMYWFKKGFTTGDIKQGDTFKNLF
;
A
#
# COMPACT_ATOMS: atom_id res chain seq x y z
N MET A 1 -18.54 -4.99 -7.36
CA MET A 1 -18.09 -3.94 -8.31
C MET A 1 -17.92 -4.48 -9.73
N LYS A 2 -18.25 -3.66 -10.74
CA LYS A 2 -18.07 -4.01 -12.16
C LYS A 2 -16.69 -3.63 -12.66
N TRP A 3 -15.84 -4.64 -12.94
CA TRP A 3 -14.46 -4.42 -13.37
C TRP A 3 -14.07 -5.09 -14.70
N GLN A 4 -14.84 -6.09 -15.14
CA GLN A 4 -14.46 -6.97 -16.27
C GLN A 4 -14.26 -6.21 -17.60
N GLY A 5 -14.92 -5.07 -17.79
CA GLY A 5 -14.78 -4.20 -18.98
C GLY A 5 -13.69 -3.13 -18.89
N GLY A 6 -12.99 -2.98 -17.76
CA GLY A 6 -12.02 -1.89 -17.55
C GLY A 6 -10.72 -2.01 -18.37
N ARG A 7 -9.96 -0.93 -18.50
CA ARG A 7 -8.61 -1.01 -19.07
C ARG A 7 -7.69 -1.80 -18.14
N ARG A 8 -6.86 -2.69 -18.68
CA ARG A 8 -5.84 -3.41 -17.89
C ARG A 8 -4.54 -2.62 -17.86
N SER A 9 -4.03 -2.34 -16.66
CA SER A 9 -2.74 -1.70 -16.48
C SER A 9 -1.58 -2.65 -16.83
N THR A 10 -0.45 -2.06 -17.20
CA THR A 10 0.84 -2.75 -17.36
C THR A 10 1.80 -2.46 -16.20
N ASN A 11 1.37 -1.70 -15.19
CA ASN A 11 2.15 -1.33 -14.00
C ASN A 11 1.97 -2.30 -12.82
N VAL A 12 1.41 -3.49 -13.05
CA VAL A 12 1.33 -4.55 -12.06
C VAL A 12 2.48 -5.54 -12.28
N GLU A 13 3.24 -5.79 -11.22
CA GLU A 13 4.30 -6.79 -11.20
C GLU A 13 3.91 -7.91 -10.24
N ASP A 14 3.87 -9.14 -10.75
CA ASP A 14 3.43 -10.30 -9.98
C ASP A 14 4.60 -11.17 -9.55
N ARG A 15 4.91 -11.13 -8.25
CA ARG A 15 5.99 -11.89 -7.63
C ARG A 15 5.50 -13.16 -6.94
N ARG A 16 4.23 -13.54 -7.05
CA ARG A 16 3.64 -14.69 -6.33
C ARG A 16 4.10 -16.05 -6.86
N GLY A 17 4.53 -16.08 -8.12
CA GLY A 17 5.15 -17.24 -8.75
C GLY A 17 6.61 -17.45 -8.33
N LEU A 18 7.24 -16.44 -7.71
CA LEU A 18 8.63 -16.51 -7.29
C LEU A 18 8.69 -17.14 -5.89
N SER A 19 9.04 -18.43 -5.80
CA SER A 19 9.29 -19.07 -4.51
C SER A 19 10.79 -19.11 -4.22
N GLY A 20 11.15 -18.74 -2.99
CA GLY A 20 12.40 -19.16 -2.34
C GLY A 20 13.68 -18.95 -3.13
N GLY A 21 14.16 -17.71 -3.16
CA GLY A 21 15.52 -17.40 -3.59
C GLY A 21 15.73 -15.93 -3.44
N LYS A 22 16.85 -15.53 -2.83
CA LYS A 22 17.25 -14.12 -2.68
C LYS A 22 16.80 -13.34 -3.92
N VAL A 23 16.02 -12.28 -3.72
CA VAL A 23 15.86 -11.23 -4.74
C VAL A 23 17.25 -11.01 -5.30
N ALA A 24 17.41 -11.20 -6.60
CA ALA A 24 18.66 -11.03 -7.32
C ALA A 24 19.09 -9.56 -7.16
N LEU A 25 19.66 -9.26 -6.00
CA LEU A 25 20.50 -8.12 -5.73
C LEU A 25 21.72 -8.37 -6.60
N GLY A 26 21.69 -7.80 -7.80
CA GLY A 26 22.92 -7.49 -8.50
C GLY A 26 23.81 -6.72 -7.53
N GLY A 27 24.80 -7.41 -6.96
CA GLY A 27 26.02 -6.92 -6.31
C GLY A 27 25.94 -5.89 -5.17
N GLY A 28 24.79 -5.29 -4.88
CA GLY A 28 24.73 -4.04 -4.11
C GLY A 28 24.76 -4.23 -2.59
N ALA A 29 23.85 -5.04 -2.03
CA ALA A 29 23.65 -5.06 -0.58
C ALA A 29 24.79 -5.75 0.19
N ILE A 30 25.37 -6.83 -0.35
CA ILE A 30 26.50 -7.52 0.30
C ILE A 30 27.77 -6.67 0.16
N GLY A 31 27.97 -6.03 -1.00
CA GLY A 31 29.08 -5.09 -1.21
C GLY A 31 29.01 -3.88 -0.25
N ILE A 32 27.82 -3.33 -0.02
CA ILE A 32 27.61 -2.20 0.89
C ILE A 32 27.86 -2.60 2.35
N ILE A 33 27.41 -3.79 2.79
CA ILE A 33 27.66 -4.25 4.17
C ILE A 33 29.16 -4.44 4.41
N ILE A 34 29.91 -5.02 3.47
CA ILE A 34 31.36 -5.19 3.57
C ILE A 34 32.10 -3.85 3.51
N LEU A 35 31.65 -2.92 2.65
CA LEU A 35 32.19 -1.56 2.56
C LEU A 35 32.01 -0.78 3.87
N LEU A 36 30.85 -0.93 4.53
CA LEU A 36 30.52 -0.25 5.78
C LEU A 36 31.31 -0.82 6.97
N ILE A 37 31.60 -2.12 7.00
CA ILE A 37 32.44 -2.73 8.04
C ILE A 37 33.90 -2.28 7.90
N ASN A 38 34.43 -2.19 6.68
CA ASN A 38 35.80 -1.71 6.43
C ASN A 38 35.98 -0.22 6.74
N MET A 39 34.93 0.60 6.57
CA MET A 39 34.99 2.04 6.85
C MET A 39 34.95 2.37 8.35
N PHE A 40 34.47 1.44 9.20
CA PHE A 40 34.28 1.69 10.63
C PHE A 40 35.18 0.90 11.59
N MET A 41 35.85 -0.18 11.17
CA MET A 41 36.61 -1.03 12.12
C MET A 41 38.10 -1.27 11.83
N GLY A 42 38.67 -0.73 10.74
CA GLY A 42 40.13 -0.64 10.56
C GLY A 42 40.93 -1.95 10.68
N GLY A 43 40.30 -3.11 10.42
CA GLY A 43 40.91 -4.43 10.56
C GLY A 43 41.26 -5.06 9.22
N ASP A 44 42.28 -5.93 9.22
CA ASP A 44 42.81 -6.66 8.06
C ASP A 44 41.71 -7.56 7.44
N SER A 45 41.22 -7.16 6.27
CA SER A 45 39.99 -7.68 5.66
C SER A 45 40.16 -9.03 4.96
N SER A 46 41.39 -9.55 4.91
CA SER A 46 41.74 -10.75 4.12
C SER A 46 41.07 -12.02 4.64
N GLN A 47 41.01 -12.23 5.96
CA GLN A 47 40.37 -13.41 6.56
C GLN A 47 38.85 -13.37 6.52
N LEU A 48 38.26 -12.18 6.61
CA LEU A 48 36.81 -11.97 6.48
C LEU A 48 36.34 -12.15 5.03
N LEU A 49 37.17 -11.75 4.06
CA LEU A 49 36.88 -11.97 2.64
C LEU A 49 36.84 -13.46 2.31
N ASP A 50 37.80 -14.25 2.82
CA ASP A 50 37.85 -15.70 2.59
C ASP A 50 36.67 -16.43 3.25
N GLN A 51 36.27 -16.05 4.47
CA GLN A 51 35.07 -16.60 5.12
C GLN A 51 33.77 -16.23 4.39
N VAL A 52 33.66 -15.00 3.88
CA VAL A 52 32.51 -14.58 3.07
C VAL A 52 32.51 -15.29 1.72
N GLN A 53 33.67 -15.51 1.10
CA GLN A 53 33.80 -16.22 -0.17
C GLN A 53 33.48 -17.72 -0.03
N GLN A 54 33.85 -18.36 1.08
CA GLN A 54 33.46 -19.73 1.41
C GLN A 54 31.96 -19.84 1.71
N GLN A 55 31.38 -18.87 2.43
CA GLN A 55 29.94 -18.83 2.71
C GLN A 55 29.10 -18.50 1.46
N LEU A 56 29.67 -17.80 0.48
CA LEU A 56 29.08 -17.58 -0.85
C LEU A 56 29.18 -18.83 -1.75
N GLN A 57 30.21 -19.66 -1.59
CA GLN A 57 30.36 -20.93 -2.32
C GLN A 57 29.44 -22.04 -1.78
N GLU A 58 29.16 -22.10 -0.47
CA GLU A 58 28.20 -23.07 0.10
C GLU A 58 26.71 -22.67 -0.06
N GLN A 59 26.41 -21.39 -0.32
CA GLN A 59 25.07 -20.91 -0.70
C GLN A 59 24.85 -20.79 -2.22
N GLY A 60 25.77 -21.31 -3.02
CA GLY A 60 25.77 -21.18 -4.48
C GLY A 60 25.06 -22.32 -5.21
N ASN A 61 23.79 -22.64 -4.90
CA ASN A 61 22.95 -23.43 -5.83
C ASN A 61 21.42 -23.40 -5.56
N GLY A 62 20.86 -22.26 -5.15
CA GLY A 62 19.40 -22.09 -5.07
C GLY A 62 18.86 -21.43 -6.34
N SER A 63 18.35 -22.20 -7.29
CA SER A 63 17.58 -21.66 -8.43
C SER A 63 16.34 -20.95 -7.90
N THR A 64 16.09 -19.69 -8.29
CA THR A 64 14.76 -19.09 -8.16
C THR A 64 13.80 -19.95 -8.97
N THR A 65 12.97 -20.72 -8.30
CA THR A 65 11.92 -21.50 -8.96
C THR A 65 10.75 -20.57 -9.20
N GLU A 66 10.59 -20.14 -10.45
CA GLU A 66 9.36 -19.53 -10.92
C GLU A 66 8.34 -20.65 -11.15
N ARG A 67 7.28 -20.68 -10.34
CA ARG A 67 6.12 -21.52 -10.61
C ARG A 67 5.13 -20.76 -11.47
N ALA A 68 4.41 -21.49 -12.32
CA ALA A 68 3.24 -20.95 -12.97
C ALA A 68 2.19 -20.53 -11.93
N LEU A 69 1.52 -19.40 -12.22
CA LEU A 69 0.34 -18.97 -11.46
C LEU A 69 -0.82 -19.95 -11.71
N THR A 70 -1.64 -20.16 -10.69
CA THR A 70 -2.88 -20.93 -10.84
C THR A 70 -3.92 -20.12 -11.62
N THR A 71 -4.98 -20.78 -12.11
CA THR A 71 -6.10 -20.10 -12.78
C THR A 71 -6.72 -19.00 -11.92
N GLU A 72 -6.89 -19.26 -10.62
CA GLU A 72 -7.42 -18.28 -9.66
C GLU A 72 -6.47 -17.10 -9.44
N GLU A 73 -5.16 -17.36 -9.42
CA GLU A 73 -4.16 -16.30 -9.34
C GLU A 73 -4.15 -15.42 -10.58
N LEU A 74 -4.31 -16.01 -11.78
CA LEU A 74 -4.44 -15.27 -13.02
C LEU A 74 -5.71 -14.42 -13.06
N GLN A 75 -6.85 -14.93 -12.60
CA GLN A 75 -8.08 -14.16 -12.47
C GLN A 75 -7.90 -12.98 -11.51
N THR A 76 -7.24 -13.21 -10.38
CA THR A 76 -6.96 -12.14 -9.42
C THR A 76 -5.98 -11.13 -9.97
N GLN A 77 -4.98 -11.55 -10.76
CA GLN A 77 -4.08 -10.65 -11.47
C GLN A 77 -4.86 -9.77 -12.46
N ASP A 78 -5.78 -10.35 -13.24
CA ASP A 78 -6.59 -9.59 -14.20
C ASP A 78 -7.48 -8.56 -13.48
N PHE A 79 -8.06 -8.94 -12.35
CA PHE A 79 -8.82 -8.03 -11.50
C PHE A 79 -7.96 -6.86 -11.01
N VAL A 80 -6.78 -7.14 -10.45
CA VAL A 80 -5.85 -6.10 -9.97
C VAL A 80 -5.36 -5.22 -11.13
N ASN A 81 -5.10 -5.79 -12.30
CA ASN A 81 -4.74 -5.03 -13.50
C ASN A 81 -5.84 -4.02 -13.88
N ALA A 82 -7.11 -4.43 -13.80
CA ALA A 82 -8.24 -3.53 -14.04
C ALA A 82 -8.31 -2.43 -12.97
N LEU A 83 -8.17 -2.77 -11.69
CA LEU A 83 -8.16 -1.80 -10.59
C LEU A 83 -7.04 -0.75 -10.71
N VAL A 84 -5.84 -1.17 -11.09
CA VAL A 84 -4.73 -0.23 -11.32
C VAL A 84 -5.00 0.63 -12.56
N GLY A 85 -5.62 0.08 -13.61
CA GLY A 85 -6.08 0.85 -14.76
C GLY A 85 -7.07 1.96 -14.36
N TYR A 86 -8.08 1.63 -13.55
CA TYR A 86 -9.02 2.61 -13.01
C TYR A 86 -8.37 3.68 -12.13
N ASN A 87 -7.33 3.32 -11.37
CA ASN A 87 -6.55 4.28 -10.58
C ASN A 87 -5.75 5.23 -11.48
N GLU A 88 -5.02 4.70 -12.46
CA GLU A 88 -4.25 5.48 -13.42
C GLU A 88 -5.13 6.48 -14.18
N ASP A 89 -6.27 6.03 -14.68
CA ASP A 89 -7.17 6.87 -15.49
C ASP A 89 -7.78 7.98 -14.62
N ALA A 90 -8.33 7.63 -13.46
CA ALA A 90 -8.92 8.61 -12.54
C ALA A 90 -7.89 9.64 -12.05
N TRP A 91 -6.72 9.21 -11.58
CA TRP A 91 -5.70 10.13 -11.06
C TRP A 91 -5.05 10.96 -12.15
N THR A 92 -4.86 10.42 -13.35
CA THR A 92 -4.41 11.20 -14.51
C THR A 92 -5.40 12.32 -14.82
N GLN A 93 -6.70 12.02 -14.80
CA GLN A 93 -7.75 13.01 -15.02
C GLN A 93 -7.78 14.07 -13.89
N ILE A 94 -7.83 13.64 -12.63
CA ILE A 94 -7.85 14.54 -11.46
C ILE A 94 -6.66 15.49 -11.47
N PHE A 95 -5.44 14.98 -11.71
CA PHE A 95 -4.23 15.80 -11.75
C PHE A 95 -4.29 16.79 -12.92
N LYS A 96 -4.70 16.33 -14.11
CA LYS A 96 -4.84 17.18 -15.30
C LYS A 96 -5.82 18.33 -15.06
N GLU A 97 -6.98 18.05 -14.46
CA GLU A 97 -8.00 19.05 -14.12
C GLU A 97 -7.48 20.09 -13.11
N ASN A 98 -6.46 19.74 -12.32
CA ASN A 98 -5.83 20.60 -11.34
C ASN A 98 -4.46 21.15 -11.80
N GLY A 99 -4.14 21.08 -13.10
CA GLY A 99 -2.90 21.63 -13.66
C GLY A 99 -1.62 20.92 -13.22
N MET A 100 -1.73 19.66 -12.80
CA MET A 100 -0.63 18.81 -12.35
C MET A 100 -0.41 17.63 -13.32
N THR A 101 0.68 16.90 -13.13
CA THR A 101 0.97 15.67 -13.88
C THR A 101 1.04 14.50 -12.93
N TYR A 102 0.17 13.51 -13.15
CA TYR A 102 0.20 12.26 -12.39
C TYR A 102 1.34 11.36 -12.90
N LYS A 103 2.06 10.73 -11.98
CA LYS A 103 3.02 9.67 -12.28
C LYS A 103 2.47 8.40 -11.66
N ALA A 104 2.19 7.38 -12.45
CA ALA A 104 1.64 6.14 -11.93
C ALA A 104 2.71 5.36 -11.15
N PRO A 105 2.39 4.82 -9.96
CA PRO A 105 3.27 3.90 -9.25
C PRO A 105 3.14 2.49 -9.85
N LYS A 106 4.11 1.63 -9.55
CA LYS A 106 3.91 0.19 -9.76
C LYS A 106 3.15 -0.41 -8.58
N LEU A 107 2.35 -1.43 -8.85
CA LEU A 107 1.73 -2.29 -7.85
C LEU A 107 2.40 -3.67 -7.88
N ILE A 108 2.92 -4.11 -6.74
CA ILE A 108 3.62 -5.38 -6.58
C ILE A 108 2.70 -6.37 -5.86
N LEU A 109 2.31 -7.45 -6.54
CA LEU A 109 1.65 -8.59 -5.91
C LEU A 109 2.71 -9.55 -5.36
N PHE A 110 2.59 -9.92 -4.09
CA PHE A 110 3.51 -10.89 -3.49
C PHE A 110 2.78 -11.88 -2.58
N LYS A 111 3.52 -12.91 -2.14
CA LYS A 111 3.04 -13.91 -1.18
C LYS A 111 4.11 -14.17 -0.13
N ASN A 112 3.72 -14.21 1.13
CA ASN A 112 4.57 -14.42 2.32
C ASN A 112 5.53 -13.27 2.63
N SER A 113 6.42 -12.91 1.72
CA SER A 113 7.44 -11.87 1.95
C SER A 113 7.95 -11.24 0.67
N THR A 114 8.33 -9.97 0.73
CA THR A 114 8.99 -9.23 -0.36
C THR A 114 10.00 -8.24 0.20
N GLN A 115 10.98 -7.85 -0.60
CA GLN A 115 11.90 -6.76 -0.26
C GLN A 115 11.42 -5.47 -0.91
N THR A 116 11.53 -4.36 -0.17
CA THR A 116 11.15 -3.01 -0.60
C THR A 116 12.26 -2.01 -0.28
N ALA A 117 12.20 -0.81 -0.83
CA ALA A 117 13.12 0.26 -0.41
C ALA A 117 12.87 0.76 1.03
N CYS A 118 11.71 0.43 1.61
CA CYS A 118 11.36 0.72 3.00
C CYS A 118 11.79 -0.38 3.98
N GLY A 119 12.38 -1.49 3.49
CA GLY A 119 12.78 -2.65 4.28
C GLY A 119 12.10 -3.94 3.83
N GLY A 120 12.29 -5.01 4.61
CA GLY A 120 11.61 -6.29 4.38
C GLY A 120 10.15 -6.23 4.81
N ALA A 121 9.25 -6.67 3.94
CA ALA A 121 7.82 -6.74 4.22
C ALA A 121 7.34 -8.20 4.24
N SER A 122 6.32 -8.47 5.04
CA SER A 122 5.73 -9.80 5.18
C SER A 122 4.22 -9.75 5.02
N ALA A 123 3.58 -10.91 4.83
CA ALA A 123 2.12 -11.04 4.80
C ALA A 123 1.44 -10.48 6.07
N ALA A 124 2.15 -10.43 7.20
CA ALA A 124 1.63 -9.85 8.44
C ALA A 124 1.53 -8.32 8.42
N THR A 125 2.16 -7.65 7.45
CA THR A 125 2.13 -6.18 7.30
C THR A 125 0.85 -5.70 6.62
N GLY A 126 0.16 -6.58 5.88
CA GLY A 126 -0.96 -6.18 5.02
C GLY A 126 -0.51 -5.38 3.79
N PRO A 127 -1.46 -4.82 3.02
CA PRO A 127 -1.19 -3.85 1.97
C PRO A 127 -0.50 -2.58 2.50
N PHE A 128 0.40 -2.01 1.71
CA PHE A 128 1.05 -0.74 2.06
C PHE A 128 1.67 -0.04 0.85
N TYR A 129 1.86 1.27 0.96
CA TYR A 129 2.66 2.08 0.05
C TYR A 129 4.07 2.36 0.63
N CYS A 130 5.11 2.21 -0.18
CA CYS A 130 6.48 2.58 0.20
C CYS A 130 6.91 3.91 -0.47
N PRO A 131 7.09 5.00 0.28
CA PRO A 131 7.49 6.29 -0.29
C PRO A 131 8.93 6.31 -0.87
N ALA A 132 9.79 5.37 -0.45
CA ALA A 132 11.19 5.34 -0.88
C ALA A 132 11.38 4.81 -2.31
N ASP A 133 10.55 3.87 -2.75
CA ASP A 133 10.52 3.37 -4.13
C ASP A 133 9.26 3.78 -4.91
N GLN A 134 8.30 4.45 -4.25
CA GLN A 134 7.03 4.89 -4.78
C GLN A 134 6.20 3.74 -5.36
N GLN A 135 6.16 2.61 -4.67
CA GLN A 135 5.41 1.42 -5.08
C GLN A 135 4.33 1.05 -4.06
N VAL A 136 3.24 0.46 -4.56
CA VAL A 136 2.19 -0.15 -3.75
C VAL A 136 2.47 -1.65 -3.66
N TYR A 137 2.40 -2.21 -2.46
CA TYR A 137 2.65 -3.61 -2.19
C TYR A 137 1.37 -4.26 -1.66
N MET A 138 0.97 -5.35 -2.30
CA MET A 138 -0.25 -6.08 -1.95
C MET A 138 0.09 -7.54 -1.69
N ASP A 139 -0.15 -7.97 -0.45
CA ASP A 139 -0.08 -9.39 -0.10
C ASP A 139 -1.41 -10.08 -0.41
N MET A 140 -1.34 -11.25 -1.05
CA MET A 140 -2.55 -11.97 -1.44
C MET A 140 -3.24 -12.71 -0.30
N SER A 141 -2.56 -13.00 0.81
CA SER A 141 -3.22 -13.58 1.99
C SER A 141 -4.33 -12.66 2.49
N PHE A 142 -4.11 -11.34 2.39
CA PHE A 142 -5.09 -10.33 2.74
C PHE A 142 -6.32 -10.33 1.83
N PHE A 143 -6.15 -10.52 0.51
CA PHE A 143 -7.27 -10.63 -0.43
C PHE A 143 -8.16 -11.82 -0.10
N GLU A 144 -7.56 -12.97 0.18
CA GLU A 144 -8.30 -14.18 0.55
C GLU A 144 -9.01 -14.01 1.89
N GLU A 145 -8.40 -13.31 2.84
CA GLU A 145 -9.05 -12.97 4.11
C GLU A 145 -10.27 -12.06 3.89
N LEU A 146 -10.15 -11.02 3.05
CA LEU A 146 -11.28 -10.14 2.73
C LEU A 146 -12.40 -10.89 2.02
N LYS A 147 -12.09 -11.69 0.99
CA LYS A 147 -13.09 -12.54 0.32
C LYS A 147 -13.77 -13.51 1.28
N THR A 148 -13.02 -14.13 2.17
CA THR A 148 -13.57 -15.07 3.16
C THR A 148 -14.50 -14.38 4.15
N ARG A 149 -14.14 -13.17 4.61
CA ARG A 149 -14.93 -12.41 5.60
C ARG A 149 -16.18 -11.77 5.01
N PHE A 150 -16.11 -11.28 3.78
CA PHE A 150 -17.18 -10.51 3.13
C PHE A 150 -17.96 -11.32 2.07
N GLY A 151 -17.56 -12.56 1.82
CA GLY A 151 -18.17 -13.44 0.81
C GLY A 151 -17.64 -13.18 -0.60
N ALA A 152 -17.94 -14.11 -1.51
CA ALA A 152 -17.40 -14.12 -2.88
C ALA A 152 -17.83 -12.89 -3.71
N GLU A 153 -19.04 -12.36 -3.49
CA GLU A 153 -19.56 -11.16 -4.19
C GLU A 153 -19.24 -9.85 -3.46
N GLY A 154 -18.90 -9.91 -2.16
CA GLY A 154 -18.66 -8.73 -1.32
C GLY A 154 -17.19 -8.36 -1.09
N GLY A 155 -16.25 -9.16 -1.62
CA GLY A 155 -14.81 -8.97 -1.40
C GLY A 155 -14.14 -8.02 -2.39
N GLU A 156 -14.66 -7.90 -3.61
CA GLU A 156 -13.97 -7.19 -4.70
C GLU A 156 -13.88 -5.68 -4.43
N TYR A 157 -14.99 -5.04 -4.04
CA TYR A 157 -14.93 -3.61 -3.77
C TYR A 157 -14.16 -3.29 -2.48
N ALA A 158 -14.19 -4.18 -1.48
CA ALA A 158 -13.35 -4.04 -0.29
C ALA A 158 -11.85 -4.03 -0.64
N VAL A 159 -11.44 -4.91 -1.56
CA VAL A 159 -10.08 -4.89 -2.12
C VAL A 159 -9.80 -3.59 -2.88
N ALA A 160 -10.73 -3.16 -3.74
CA ALA A 160 -10.56 -1.96 -4.53
C ALA A 160 -10.40 -0.71 -3.67
N TYR A 161 -11.16 -0.62 -2.58
CA TYR A 161 -11.02 0.42 -1.56
C TYR A 161 -9.62 0.42 -0.94
N VAL A 162 -9.08 -0.74 -0.54
CA VAL A 162 -7.73 -0.81 0.03
C VAL A 162 -6.68 -0.39 -0.99
N VAL A 163 -6.77 -0.87 -2.23
CA VAL A 163 -5.85 -0.43 -3.30
C VAL A 163 -5.94 1.08 -3.53
N ALA A 164 -7.15 1.64 -3.56
CA ALA A 164 -7.36 3.08 -3.73
C ALA A 164 -6.81 3.89 -2.54
N HIS A 165 -6.87 3.35 -1.32
CA HIS A 165 -6.27 3.93 -0.13
C HIS A 165 -4.73 3.99 -0.26
N GLU A 166 -4.08 2.88 -0.63
CA GLU A 166 -2.62 2.86 -0.85
C GLU A 166 -2.18 3.78 -1.99
N MET A 167 -2.99 3.87 -3.06
CA MET A 167 -2.78 4.85 -4.13
C MET A 167 -2.95 6.29 -3.63
N GLY A 168 -3.80 6.51 -2.62
CA GLY A 168 -3.92 7.77 -1.89
C GLY A 168 -2.60 8.20 -1.23
N HIS A 169 -1.86 7.28 -0.60
CA HIS A 169 -0.52 7.60 -0.07
C HIS A 169 0.50 7.94 -1.15
N HIS A 170 0.40 7.31 -2.32
CA HIS A 170 1.20 7.71 -3.46
C HIS A 170 0.88 9.15 -3.90
N VAL A 171 -0.40 9.51 -3.98
CA VAL A 171 -0.84 10.88 -4.29
C VAL A 171 -0.32 11.87 -3.26
N GLN A 172 -0.36 11.55 -1.96
CA GLN A 172 0.24 12.38 -0.91
C GLN A 172 1.74 12.62 -1.12
N THR A 173 2.44 11.59 -1.61
CA THR A 173 3.86 11.73 -1.97
C THR A 173 4.05 12.69 -3.14
N LEU A 174 3.26 12.55 -4.21
CA LEU A 174 3.33 13.42 -5.38
C LEU A 174 2.99 14.89 -5.03
N LEU A 175 2.07 15.11 -4.11
CA LEU A 175 1.66 16.44 -3.63
C LEU A 175 2.62 17.02 -2.57
N GLY A 176 3.59 16.23 -2.08
CA GLY A 176 4.53 16.63 -1.03
C GLY A 176 3.95 16.63 0.39
N THR A 177 2.72 16.18 0.58
CA THR A 177 2.05 16.14 1.89
C THR A 177 2.80 15.23 2.87
N SER A 178 3.20 14.03 2.44
CA SER A 178 3.91 13.07 3.30
C SER A 178 5.25 13.63 3.80
N ALA A 179 5.99 14.35 2.93
CA ALA A 179 7.24 15.00 3.30
C ALA A 179 7.02 16.12 4.33
N LYS A 180 5.98 16.93 4.13
CA LYS A 180 5.60 18.01 5.06
C LYS A 180 5.19 17.46 6.42
N VAL A 181 4.38 16.40 6.46
CA VAL A 181 4.00 15.72 7.71
C VAL A 181 5.23 15.20 8.44
N ARG A 182 6.12 14.50 7.75
CA ARG A 182 7.37 13.99 8.35
C ARG A 182 8.24 15.10 8.90
N GLN A 183 8.30 16.25 8.23
CA GLN A 183 9.02 17.42 8.74
C GLN A 183 8.37 18.00 9.99
N MET A 184 7.04 18.12 10.03
CA MET A 184 6.32 18.63 11.20
C MET A 184 6.48 17.72 12.42
N GLN A 185 6.51 16.41 12.23
CA GLN A 185 6.70 15.43 13.31
C GLN A 185 8.08 15.53 14.00
N GLN A 186 9.08 16.14 13.36
CA GLN A 186 10.42 16.29 13.94
C GLN A 186 10.37 17.21 15.15
N GLY A 187 10.70 16.66 16.33
CA GLY A 187 10.72 17.42 17.59
C GLY A 187 9.36 17.56 18.28
N MET A 188 8.31 16.91 17.76
CA MET A 188 7.02 16.79 18.44
C MET A 188 7.02 15.65 19.47
N SER A 189 6.11 15.72 20.44
CA SER A 189 5.81 14.55 21.28
C SER A 189 5.18 13.44 20.44
N GLU A 190 5.30 12.18 20.88
CA GLU A 190 4.69 11.03 20.19
C GLU A 190 3.19 11.23 19.96
N LYS A 191 2.48 11.77 20.94
CA LYS A 191 1.04 12.07 20.85
C LYS A 191 0.72 13.10 19.77
N GLU A 192 1.51 14.15 19.64
CA GLU A 192 1.32 15.19 18.61
C GLU A 192 1.69 14.66 17.23
N ALA A 193 2.80 13.92 17.13
CA ALA A 193 3.20 13.26 15.90
C ALA A 193 2.13 12.27 15.41
N ASN A 194 1.49 11.55 16.33
CA ASN A 194 0.44 10.59 16.02
C ASN A 194 -0.81 11.26 15.43
N LYS A 195 -1.20 12.44 15.93
CA LYS A 195 -2.31 13.22 15.34
C LYS A 195 -2.07 13.54 13.86
N LEU A 196 -0.83 13.90 13.51
CA LEU A 196 -0.44 14.15 12.11
C LEU A 196 -0.49 12.88 11.26
N SER A 197 -0.08 11.73 11.81
CA SER A 197 -0.21 10.43 11.14
C SER A 197 -1.68 10.11 10.85
N VAL A 198 -2.56 10.22 11.86
CA VAL A 198 -4.00 9.97 11.68
C VAL A 198 -4.60 10.88 10.61
N ALA A 199 -4.27 12.18 10.58
CA ALA A 199 -4.77 13.05 9.51
C ALA A 199 -4.25 12.65 8.12
N LEU A 200 -3.02 12.15 8.02
CA LEU A 200 -2.49 11.62 6.76
C LEU A 200 -3.28 10.39 6.30
N GLU A 201 -3.57 9.45 7.20
CA GLU A 201 -4.40 8.26 6.90
C GLU A 201 -5.82 8.63 6.45
N LEU A 202 -6.47 9.55 7.16
CA LEU A 202 -7.79 10.05 6.80
C LEU A 202 -7.82 10.77 5.44
N GLN A 203 -6.70 11.39 5.04
CA GLN A 203 -6.59 12.00 3.73
C GLN A 203 -6.47 10.94 2.63
N ALA A 204 -5.82 9.80 2.90
CA ALA A 204 -5.78 8.67 1.97
C ALA A 204 -7.20 8.08 1.78
N ASP A 205 -8.01 8.00 2.84
CA ASP A 205 -9.43 7.63 2.72
C ASP A 205 -10.25 8.62 1.88
N PHE A 206 -10.01 9.93 2.05
CA PHE A 206 -10.62 10.95 1.20
C PHE A 206 -10.24 10.75 -0.29
N TYR A 207 -8.98 10.45 -0.57
CA TYR A 207 -8.49 10.17 -1.92
C TYR A 207 -9.07 8.87 -2.50
N ALA A 208 -9.27 7.82 -1.69
CA ALA A 208 -9.99 6.63 -2.12
C ALA A 208 -11.44 6.95 -2.50
N GLY A 209 -12.10 7.84 -1.75
CA GLY A 209 -13.43 8.35 -2.09
C GLY A 209 -13.45 9.13 -3.41
N LEU A 210 -12.44 9.97 -3.64
CA LEU A 210 -12.30 10.72 -4.89
C LEU A 210 -12.10 9.79 -6.09
N TRP A 211 -11.25 8.77 -5.95
CA TRP A 211 -11.08 7.72 -6.95
C TRP A 211 -12.41 7.02 -7.30
N ALA A 212 -13.20 6.68 -6.27
CA ALA A 212 -14.51 6.06 -6.45
C ALA A 212 -15.50 7.00 -7.16
N HIS A 213 -15.48 8.31 -6.87
CA HIS A 213 -16.31 9.31 -7.56
C HIS A 213 -16.07 9.30 -9.07
N TYR A 214 -14.80 9.41 -9.48
CA TYR A 214 -14.45 9.49 -10.90
C TYR A 214 -14.78 8.19 -11.63
N ASN A 215 -14.49 7.05 -11.03
CA ASN A 215 -14.80 5.77 -11.67
C ASN A 215 -16.29 5.45 -11.69
N GLU A 216 -17.06 5.87 -10.70
CA GLU A 216 -18.52 5.72 -10.77
C GLU A 216 -19.12 6.59 -11.86
N LYS A 217 -18.64 7.83 -11.98
CA LYS A 217 -19.10 8.78 -13.00
C LYS A 217 -18.80 8.32 -14.43
N GLU A 218 -17.60 7.81 -14.68
CA GLU A 218 -17.13 7.48 -16.03
C GLU A 218 -17.40 6.01 -16.42
N ASN A 219 -17.31 5.08 -15.45
CA ASN A 219 -17.30 3.64 -15.71
C ASN A 219 -18.44 2.88 -15.01
N HIS A 220 -19.24 3.52 -14.15
CA HIS A 220 -20.33 2.90 -13.40
C HIS A 220 -19.91 1.61 -12.66
N ILE A 221 -18.75 1.68 -11.99
CA ILE A 221 -18.12 0.53 -11.35
C ILE A 221 -18.87 0.03 -10.11
N LEU A 222 -19.72 0.85 -9.51
CA LEU A 222 -20.39 0.50 -8.25
C LEU A 222 -21.64 -0.34 -8.48
N GLU A 223 -21.83 -1.28 -7.57
CA GLU A 223 -23.03 -2.10 -7.42
C GLU A 223 -23.73 -1.77 -6.09
N ALA A 224 -24.99 -2.20 -5.98
CA ALA A 224 -25.74 -2.01 -4.74
C ALA A 224 -25.02 -2.70 -3.58
N GLY A 225 -24.70 -1.96 -2.52
CA GLY A 225 -23.97 -2.48 -1.37
C GLY A 225 -22.44 -2.31 -1.43
N ASP A 226 -21.85 -1.89 -2.56
CA ASP A 226 -20.40 -1.72 -2.67
C ASP A 226 -19.89 -0.63 -1.71
N ILE A 227 -20.59 0.51 -1.62
CA ILE A 227 -20.22 1.57 -0.68
C ILE A 227 -20.29 1.05 0.77
N GLU A 228 -21.34 0.30 1.12
CA GLU A 228 -21.50 -0.33 2.44
C GLU A 228 -20.38 -1.34 2.72
N GLN A 229 -19.93 -2.10 1.73
CA GLN A 229 -18.79 -3.01 1.85
C GLN A 229 -17.48 -2.25 2.09
N ALA A 230 -17.22 -1.15 1.37
CA ALA A 230 -16.05 -0.31 1.65
C ALA A 230 -16.11 0.32 3.03
N LEU A 231 -17.29 0.79 3.47
CA LEU A 231 -17.48 1.31 4.81
C LEU A 231 -17.27 0.22 5.88
N SER A 232 -17.68 -1.02 5.61
CA SER A 232 -17.46 -2.17 6.47
C SER A 232 -15.98 -2.56 6.52
N ALA A 233 -15.27 -2.53 5.40
CA ALA A 233 -13.83 -2.75 5.33
C ALA A 233 -13.06 -1.64 6.06
N ALA A 234 -13.44 -0.38 5.86
CA ALA A 234 -12.88 0.77 6.56
C ALA A 234 -13.08 0.64 8.09
N ASN A 235 -14.26 0.17 8.50
CA ASN A 235 -14.57 -0.13 9.89
C ASN A 235 -13.78 -1.34 10.42
N ALA A 236 -13.55 -2.38 9.62
CA ALA A 236 -12.80 -3.56 10.04
C ALA A 236 -11.30 -3.29 10.26
N VAL A 237 -10.76 -2.26 9.61
CA VAL A 237 -9.34 -1.87 9.73
C VAL A 237 -9.15 -0.54 10.48
N GLY A 238 -10.21 0.07 11.01
CA GLY A 238 -10.13 1.21 11.93
C GLY A 238 -9.56 0.81 13.29
N ASP A 239 -8.82 1.72 13.94
CA ASP A 239 -8.10 1.36 15.18
C ASP A 239 -9.03 1.00 16.32
N ASP A 240 -10.21 1.61 16.39
CA ASP A 240 -11.22 1.31 17.41
C ASP A 240 -11.78 -0.11 17.26
N ALA A 241 -11.98 -0.58 16.04
CA ALA A 241 -12.42 -1.94 15.77
C ALA A 241 -11.30 -2.96 16.03
N ILE A 242 -10.06 -2.65 15.63
CA ILE A 242 -8.88 -3.50 15.88
C ILE A 242 -8.63 -3.61 17.38
N GLN A 243 -8.59 -2.50 18.11
CA GLN A 243 -8.35 -2.49 19.56
C GLN A 243 -9.49 -3.15 20.33
N LYS A 244 -10.75 -2.89 19.98
CA LYS A 244 -11.89 -3.56 20.62
C LYS A 244 -11.83 -5.09 20.43
N LYS A 245 -11.39 -5.56 19.27
CA LYS A 245 -11.23 -6.99 18.98
C LYS A 245 -10.01 -7.62 19.68
N MET A 246 -8.92 -6.88 19.81
CA MET A 246 -7.65 -7.37 20.38
C MET A 246 -7.54 -7.23 21.90
N GLN A 247 -8.08 -6.15 22.46
CA GLN A 247 -7.86 -5.71 23.84
C GLN A 247 -9.15 -5.45 24.63
N GLY A 248 -10.31 -5.43 23.95
CA GLY A 248 -11.63 -5.25 24.58
C GLY A 248 -11.95 -3.82 25.03
N GLN A 249 -10.98 -2.90 24.95
CA GLN A 249 -11.12 -1.48 25.28
C GLN A 249 -10.48 -0.63 24.16
N VAL A 250 -10.93 0.62 24.03
CA VAL A 250 -10.49 1.55 22.99
C VAL A 250 -9.69 2.68 23.65
N VAL A 251 -8.44 2.87 23.21
CA VAL A 251 -7.52 3.91 23.68
C VAL A 251 -7.19 4.84 22.51
N PRO A 252 -7.84 6.02 22.42
CA PRO A 252 -7.70 6.90 21.26
C PRO A 252 -6.28 7.44 21.02
N ASP A 253 -5.47 7.57 22.07
CA ASP A 253 -4.12 8.13 21.96
C ASP A 253 -3.13 7.21 21.21
N SER A 254 -3.47 5.93 20.99
CA SER A 254 -2.65 4.94 20.27
C SER A 254 -3.17 4.60 18.86
N PHE A 255 -4.10 5.38 18.33
CA PHE A 255 -4.64 5.20 16.98
C PHE A 255 -3.62 5.57 15.92
N THR A 256 -3.34 4.68 14.97
CA THR A 256 -2.45 4.91 13.84
C THR A 256 -3.19 5.21 12.53
N HIS A 257 -4.46 4.81 12.40
CA HIS A 257 -5.33 4.92 11.20
C HIS A 257 -6.56 5.82 11.40
N GLY A 258 -6.91 6.14 12.66
CA GLY A 258 -8.12 6.91 13.01
C GLY A 258 -9.32 6.03 13.32
N THR A 259 -10.42 6.65 13.78
CA THR A 259 -11.65 5.89 14.06
C THR A 259 -12.35 5.48 12.79
N SER A 260 -13.06 4.34 12.86
CA SER A 260 -13.93 3.87 11.79
C SER A 260 -14.88 4.98 11.28
N GLU A 261 -15.46 5.78 12.18
CA GLU A 261 -16.33 6.92 11.84
C GLU A 261 -15.60 8.01 11.03
N GLN A 262 -14.39 8.39 11.43
CA GLN A 262 -13.59 9.40 10.73
C GLN A 262 -13.23 8.93 9.31
N ARG A 263 -12.79 7.68 9.19
CA ARG A 263 -12.43 7.07 7.89
C ARG A 263 -13.62 7.04 6.94
N MET A 264 -14.78 6.59 7.44
CA MET A 264 -16.04 6.61 6.69
C MET A 264 -16.45 8.02 6.26
N TYR A 265 -16.32 9.00 7.15
CA TYR A 265 -16.63 10.40 6.86
C TYR A 265 -15.77 10.93 5.70
N TRP A 266 -14.45 10.75 5.76
CA TRP A 266 -13.53 11.29 4.76
C TRP A 266 -13.67 10.60 3.42
N PHE A 267 -13.85 9.27 3.39
CA PHE A 267 -14.19 8.54 2.17
C PHE A 267 -15.47 9.10 1.51
N LYS A 268 -16.58 9.21 2.28
CA LYS A 268 -17.85 9.75 1.76
C LYS A 268 -17.71 11.18 1.26
N LYS A 269 -16.91 12.00 1.93
CA LYS A 269 -16.67 13.38 1.52
C LYS A 269 -15.93 13.43 0.17
N GLY A 270 -14.89 12.62 -0.03
CA GLY A 270 -14.21 12.51 -1.31
C GLY A 270 -15.16 12.04 -2.42
N PHE A 271 -15.92 10.99 -2.13
CA PHE A 271 -16.89 10.41 -3.06
C PHE A 271 -18.00 11.40 -3.47
N THR A 272 -18.54 12.16 -2.51
CA THR A 272 -19.65 13.08 -2.77
C THR A 272 -19.19 14.36 -3.46
N THR A 273 -18.01 14.88 -3.09
CA THR A 273 -17.57 16.19 -3.57
C THR A 273 -16.90 16.15 -4.94
N GLY A 274 -16.14 15.09 -5.24
CA GLY A 274 -15.37 15.04 -6.49
C GLY A 274 -14.27 16.10 -6.61
N ASP A 275 -13.94 16.84 -5.53
CA ASP A 275 -12.99 17.94 -5.54
C ASP A 275 -11.80 17.66 -4.62
N ILE A 276 -10.61 17.46 -5.21
CA ILE A 276 -9.37 17.16 -4.49
C ILE A 276 -9.02 18.20 -3.39
N LYS A 277 -9.49 19.45 -3.53
CA LYS A 277 -9.20 20.55 -2.58
C LYS A 277 -10.00 20.44 -1.27
N GLN A 278 -11.00 19.56 -1.20
CA GLN A 278 -11.83 19.38 -0.02
C GLN A 278 -11.25 18.40 1.01
N GLY A 279 -10.08 17.81 0.71
CA GLY A 279 -9.37 16.80 1.49
C GLY A 279 -8.42 17.33 2.56
N ASP A 280 -8.63 18.54 3.09
CA ASP A 280 -7.80 19.08 4.18
C ASP A 280 -8.21 18.48 5.53
N THR A 281 -7.59 17.35 5.87
CA THR A 281 -7.76 16.62 7.13
C THR A 281 -6.96 17.21 8.30
N PHE A 282 -6.03 18.12 8.01
CA PHE A 282 -5.13 18.72 9.00
C PHE A 282 -5.73 19.96 9.66
N LYS A 283 -6.75 20.57 9.04
CA LYS A 283 -7.37 21.83 9.46
C LYS A 283 -7.81 21.90 10.93
N ASN A 284 -8.18 20.77 11.54
CA ASN A 284 -8.66 20.72 12.93
C ASN A 284 -7.62 20.15 13.91
N LEU A 285 -6.37 19.95 13.47
CA LEU A 285 -5.29 19.46 14.35
C LEU A 285 -4.62 20.58 15.16
N PHE A 286 -4.82 21.84 14.75
CA PHE A 286 -4.20 23.03 15.33
C PHE A 286 -5.25 24.11 15.61
#